data_AF-A0A1Q5TQV8-F1
#
_entry.id   AF-A0A1Q5TQV8-F1
#
_cell.length_a   1.000
_cell.length_b   1.000
_cell.length_c   1.000
_cell.angle_alpha   90.00
_cell.angle_beta   90.00
_cell.angle_gamma   90.00
#
_symmetry.space_group_name_H-M   'P 1'
#
loop_
_entity.id
_entity.type
_entity.pdbx_description
1 polymer ?
#
loop_
_entity_poly.entity_id
_entity_poly.type
_entity_poly.pdbx_seq_one_letter_code
_entity_poly.pdbx_strand_id
1 'polypeptide(L)'
;MRLIQLVPIALCIMIPFSAHSKSIDDFFDKNTALRNDVFTKEAVYDQAMVFALADINRTEPTALPTNTLLKKFMDKNGYNYALLGMRVLKSVCKDNDVMEINNLTERECKIIFSYKEK
;
A
#
# COMPACT_ATOMS: atom_id res chain seq x y z
N MET A 1 6.86 9.11 -63.74
CA MET A 1 7.74 9.24 -62.55
C MET A 1 6.89 9.79 -61.40
N ARG A 2 6.49 8.96 -60.44
CA ARG A 2 5.73 9.40 -59.26
C ARG A 2 6.74 9.60 -58.11
N LEU A 3 6.86 10.84 -57.62
CA LEU A 3 7.63 11.13 -56.41
C LEU A 3 6.91 10.55 -55.20
N ILE A 4 7.60 9.65 -54.50
CA ILE A 4 7.15 9.03 -53.25
C ILE A 4 7.31 10.07 -52.15
N GLN A 5 6.20 10.43 -51.50
CA GLN A 5 6.18 11.28 -50.31
C GLN A 5 6.78 10.51 -49.13
N LEU A 6 7.88 11.00 -48.57
CA LEU A 6 8.46 10.51 -47.32
C LEU A 6 7.73 11.16 -46.14
N VAL A 7 6.91 10.38 -45.44
CA VAL A 7 6.32 10.77 -44.16
C VAL A 7 7.33 10.47 -43.05
N PRO A 8 7.73 11.44 -42.21
CA PRO A 8 8.62 11.17 -41.09
C PRO A 8 7.82 10.44 -39.99
N ILE A 9 8.13 9.17 -39.78
CA ILE A 9 7.61 8.39 -38.66
C ILE A 9 8.29 8.92 -37.39
N ALA A 10 7.56 9.75 -36.63
CA ALA A 10 7.99 10.20 -35.31
C ALA A 10 8.03 8.98 -34.37
N LEU A 11 9.23 8.55 -34.04
CA LEU A 11 9.49 7.46 -33.09
C LEU A 11 9.22 7.99 -31.67
N CYS A 12 7.99 7.79 -31.17
CA CYS A 12 7.66 8.03 -29.77
C CYS A 12 8.41 7.01 -28.90
N ILE A 13 9.52 7.45 -28.31
CA ILE A 13 10.24 6.70 -27.28
C ILE A 13 9.34 6.70 -26.03
N MET A 14 8.61 5.61 -25.82
CA MET A 14 7.87 5.34 -24.60
C MET A 14 8.91 5.07 -23.49
N ILE A 15 9.25 6.08 -22.69
CA ILE A 15 10.03 5.89 -21.47
C ILE A 15 9.13 5.11 -20.52
N PRO A 16 9.43 3.84 -20.17
CA PRO A 16 8.64 3.14 -19.18
C PRO A 16 8.91 3.83 -17.84
N PHE A 17 7.91 4.55 -17.33
CA PHE A 17 7.89 4.96 -15.93
C PHE A 17 7.99 3.67 -15.11
N SER A 18 9.19 3.41 -14.60
CA SER A 18 9.40 2.31 -13.68
C SER A 18 8.57 2.65 -12.44
N ALA A 19 7.41 2.01 -12.30
CA ALA A 19 6.62 2.07 -11.10
C ALA A 19 7.50 1.51 -9.97
N HIS A 20 8.23 2.40 -9.29
CA HIS A 20 9.15 2.04 -8.24
C HIS A 20 8.32 1.31 -7.19
N SER A 21 8.61 0.03 -6.98
CA SER A 21 7.92 -0.79 -5.98
C SER A 21 8.26 -0.17 -4.63
N LYS A 22 7.23 0.30 -3.91
CA LYS A 22 7.41 0.97 -2.62
C LYS A 22 7.05 0.00 -1.51
N SER A 23 7.98 -0.13 -0.58
CA SER A 23 7.85 -0.91 0.65
C SER A 23 6.87 -0.23 1.61
N ILE A 24 6.53 -0.93 2.69
CA ILE A 24 5.77 -0.33 3.78
C ILE A 24 6.58 0.74 4.55
N ASP A 25 7.91 0.63 4.58
CA ASP A 25 8.76 1.65 5.19
C ASP A 25 8.69 2.97 4.43
N ASP A 26 8.63 2.92 3.09
CA ASP A 26 8.39 4.10 2.25
C ASP A 26 7.06 4.81 2.57
N PHE A 27 6.05 4.06 3.02
CA PHE A 27 4.78 4.62 3.46
C PHE A 27 4.95 5.36 4.78
N PHE A 28 5.59 4.75 5.77
CA PHE A 28 5.80 5.38 7.08
C PHE A 28 6.73 6.58 7.03
N ASP A 29 7.73 6.57 6.15
CA ASP A 29 8.63 7.71 5.97
C ASP A 29 7.93 8.95 5.42
N LYS A 30 6.89 8.75 4.61
CA LYS A 30 6.04 9.85 4.10
C LYS A 30 4.94 10.27 5.08
N ASN A 31 4.65 9.43 6.07
CA ASN A 31 3.53 9.62 6.99
C ASN A 31 4.02 9.49 8.44
N THR A 32 4.95 10.38 8.83
CA THR A 32 5.66 10.29 10.12
C THR A 32 4.72 10.32 11.33
N ALA A 33 3.57 10.98 11.24
CA ALA A 33 2.56 10.96 12.30
C ALA A 33 2.03 9.54 12.59
N LEU A 34 1.80 8.73 11.55
CA LEU A 34 1.41 7.32 11.69
C LEU A 34 2.57 6.47 12.21
N ARG A 35 3.81 6.80 11.82
CA ARG A 35 5.03 6.08 12.22
C ARG A 35 5.39 6.29 13.69
N ASN A 36 5.21 7.52 14.18
CA ASN A 36 5.71 7.95 15.49
C ASN A 36 4.82 7.47 16.66
N ASP A 37 3.58 7.08 16.39
CA ASP A 37 2.72 6.41 17.35
C ASP A 37 2.75 4.90 17.12
N VAL A 38 3.23 4.14 18.12
CA VAL A 38 3.48 2.70 17.97
C VAL A 38 2.19 1.92 17.66
N PHE A 39 1.07 2.27 18.30
CA PHE A 39 -0.19 1.56 18.11
C PHE A 39 -0.77 1.83 16.72
N THR A 40 -0.70 3.07 16.25
CA THR A 40 -1.10 3.43 14.89
C THR A 40 -0.21 2.76 13.85
N LYS A 41 1.11 2.70 14.09
CA LYS A 41 2.05 2.01 13.20
C LYS A 41 1.73 0.52 13.09
N GLU A 42 1.56 -0.18 14.20
CA GLU A 42 1.22 -1.60 14.21
C GLU A 42 -0.13 -1.86 13.54
N ALA A 43 -1.16 -1.06 13.84
CA ALA A 43 -2.47 -1.20 13.19
C ALA A 43 -2.40 -1.09 11.66
N VAL A 44 -1.57 -0.17 11.14
CA VAL A 44 -1.33 -0.05 9.69
C VAL A 44 -0.57 -1.26 9.15
N TYR A 45 0.43 -1.73 9.88
CA TYR A 45 1.25 -2.88 9.50
C TYR A 45 0.42 -4.16 9.44
N ASP A 46 -0.41 -4.42 10.44
CA ASP A 46 -1.31 -5.58 10.52
C ASP A 46 -2.28 -5.61 9.35
N GLN A 47 -2.92 -4.48 9.04
CA GLN A 47 -3.82 -4.41 7.88
C GLN A 47 -3.07 -4.62 6.57
N ALA A 48 -1.86 -4.06 6.43
CA ALA A 48 -1.05 -4.28 5.25
C ALA A 48 -0.64 -5.75 5.09
N MET A 49 -0.31 -6.45 6.19
CA MET A 49 -0.04 -7.89 6.16
C MET A 49 -1.27 -8.68 5.71
N VAL A 50 -2.48 -8.35 6.19
CA VAL A 50 -3.73 -9.00 5.74
C VAL A 50 -3.89 -8.88 4.23
N PHE A 51 -3.66 -7.69 3.66
CA PHE A 51 -3.72 -7.49 2.21
C PHE A 51 -2.61 -8.23 1.46
N ALA A 52 -1.39 -8.27 1.99
CA ALA A 52 -0.28 -9.00 1.40
C ALA A 52 -0.55 -10.51 1.37
N LEU A 53 -1.06 -11.09 2.47
CA LEU A 53 -1.46 -12.49 2.53
C LEU A 53 -2.59 -12.80 1.54
N ALA A 54 -3.58 -11.92 1.44
CA ALA A 54 -4.65 -12.07 0.46
C ALA A 54 -4.12 -12.00 -0.98
N ASP A 55 -3.11 -11.17 -1.25
CA ASP A 55 -2.49 -11.07 -2.58
C ASP A 55 -1.64 -12.30 -2.90
N ILE A 56 -0.88 -12.82 -1.93
CA ILE A 56 -0.15 -14.10 -2.06
C ILE A 56 -1.11 -15.22 -2.43
N ASN A 57 -2.23 -15.37 -1.70
CA ASN A 57 -3.20 -16.43 -1.97
C ASN A 57 -3.84 -16.33 -3.37
N ARG A 58 -3.91 -15.13 -3.96
CA ARG A 58 -4.45 -14.92 -5.31
C ARG A 58 -3.41 -15.14 -6.40
N THR A 59 -2.17 -14.74 -6.16
CA THR A 59 -1.11 -14.69 -7.19
C THR A 59 -0.20 -15.91 -7.17
N GLU A 60 -0.06 -16.56 -6.02
CA GLU A 60 0.77 -17.74 -5.78
C GLU A 60 -0.06 -18.86 -5.11
N PRO A 61 -1.16 -19.33 -5.75
CA PRO A 61 -2.18 -20.18 -5.09
C PRO A 61 -1.67 -21.57 -4.67
N THR A 62 -0.52 -22.01 -5.19
CA THR A 62 0.12 -23.28 -4.82
C THR A 62 1.22 -23.12 -3.77
N ALA A 63 1.59 -21.88 -3.43
CA ALA A 63 2.59 -21.60 -2.42
C ALA A 63 1.93 -21.48 -1.04
N LEU A 64 2.54 -22.10 -0.03
CA LEU A 64 2.16 -21.82 1.36
C LEU A 64 2.70 -20.42 1.74
N PRO A 65 1.90 -19.55 2.38
CA PRO A 65 2.38 -18.26 2.87
C PRO A 65 3.47 -18.47 3.93
N THR A 66 4.72 -18.23 3.55
CA THR A 66 5.87 -18.24 4.47
C THR A 66 6.25 -16.82 4.84
N ASN A 67 6.98 -16.64 5.95
CA ASN A 67 7.51 -15.33 6.35
C ASN A 67 8.38 -14.71 5.25
N THR A 68 9.17 -15.52 4.54
CA THR A 68 10.00 -15.06 3.41
C THR A 68 9.15 -14.54 2.25
N LEU A 69 8.08 -15.26 1.90
CA LEU A 69 7.19 -14.85 0.83
C LEU A 69 6.39 -13.60 1.21
N LEU A 70 5.88 -13.54 2.44
CA LEU A 70 5.21 -12.36 2.98
C LEU A 70 6.14 -11.15 2.95
N LYS A 71 7.37 -11.29 3.43
CA LYS A 71 8.37 -10.22 3.37
C LYS A 71 8.60 -9.74 1.94
N LYS A 72 8.76 -10.65 0.97
CA LYS A 72 8.93 -10.29 -0.45
C LYS A 72 7.75 -9.44 -0.97
N PHE A 73 6.51 -9.79 -0.60
CA PHE A 73 5.33 -9.03 -1.01
C PHE A 73 5.25 -7.67 -0.31
N MET A 74 5.55 -7.62 0.99
CA MET A 74 5.59 -6.36 1.77
C MET A 74 6.70 -5.42 1.28
N ASP A 75 7.86 -5.94 0.89
CA ASP A 75 8.96 -5.14 0.34
C ASP A 75 8.59 -4.55 -1.04
N LYS A 76 7.86 -5.31 -1.86
CA LYS A 76 7.49 -4.90 -3.22
C LYS A 76 6.27 -3.97 -3.27
N ASN A 77 5.24 -4.30 -2.50
CA ASN A 77 3.91 -3.70 -2.61
C ASN A 77 3.39 -3.13 -1.27
N GLY A 78 4.19 -3.16 -0.21
CA GLY A 78 3.78 -2.78 1.14
C GLY A 78 3.19 -1.38 1.25
N TYR A 79 3.64 -0.44 0.42
CA TYR A 79 3.06 0.90 0.36
C TYR A 79 1.58 0.84 -0.02
N ASN A 80 1.24 0.08 -1.07
CA ASN A 80 -0.13 -0.05 -1.56
C ASN A 80 -1.01 -0.80 -0.55
N TYR A 81 -0.46 -1.82 0.10
CA TYR A 81 -1.18 -2.53 1.16
C TYR A 81 -1.44 -1.63 2.36
N ALA A 82 -0.51 -0.75 2.73
CA ALA A 82 -0.71 0.26 3.77
C ALA A 82 -1.80 1.28 3.38
N LEU A 83 -1.85 1.71 2.11
CA LEU A 83 -2.95 2.56 1.61
C LEU A 83 -4.31 1.89 1.79
N LEU A 84 -4.43 0.61 1.41
CA LEU A 84 -5.65 -0.17 1.62
C LEU A 84 -5.98 -0.32 3.11
N GLY A 85 -4.97 -0.60 3.94
CA GLY A 85 -5.10 -0.68 5.38
C GLY A 85 -5.64 0.61 5.99
N MET A 86 -5.14 1.77 5.57
CA MET A 86 -5.64 3.07 6.04
C MET A 86 -7.12 3.29 5.72
N ARG A 87 -7.62 2.78 4.59
CA ARG A 87 -9.05 2.87 4.25
C ARG A 87 -9.90 2.02 5.19
N VAL A 88 -9.42 0.83 5.56
CA VAL A 88 -10.07 -0.05 6.56
C VAL A 88 -10.05 0.60 7.93
N LEU A 89 -8.89 1.08 8.39
CA LEU A 89 -8.73 1.70 9.71
C LEU A 89 -9.59 2.95 9.89
N LYS A 90 -9.76 3.74 8.83
CA LYS A 90 -10.73 4.86 8.84
C LYS A 90 -12.17 4.41 9.00
N SER A 91 -12.52 3.21 8.56
CA SER A 91 -13.84 2.63 8.81
C SER A 91 -13.97 2.12 10.23
N VAL A 92 -12.93 1.43 10.74
CA VAL A 92 -12.84 0.97 12.14
C VAL A 92 -13.06 2.15 13.10
N CYS A 93 -12.37 3.27 12.87
CA CYS A 93 -12.45 4.45 13.72
C CYS A 93 -13.80 5.20 13.72
N LYS A 94 -14.80 4.76 12.95
CA LYS A 94 -16.15 5.38 12.96
C LYS A 94 -17.08 4.75 13.98
N ASP A 95 -16.73 3.59 14.53
CA ASP A 95 -17.57 2.80 15.41
C ASP A 95 -16.77 2.40 16.66
N ASN A 96 -17.25 2.80 17.83
CA ASN A 96 -16.55 2.60 19.10
C ASN A 96 -16.36 1.11 19.44
N ASP A 97 -17.34 0.26 19.11
CA ASP A 97 -17.25 -1.17 19.41
C ASP A 97 -16.21 -1.84 18.51
N VAL A 98 -16.13 -1.40 17.24
CA VAL A 98 -15.14 -1.89 16.28
C VAL A 98 -13.74 -1.38 16.62
N MET A 99 -13.62 -0.14 17.15
CA MET A 99 -12.37 0.39 17.66
C MET A 99 -11.79 -0.49 18.78
N GLU A 100 -12.61 -0.86 19.77
CA GLU A 100 -12.18 -1.71 20.89
C GLU A 100 -11.66 -3.07 20.40
N ILE A 101 -12.39 -3.72 19.47
CA ILE A 101 -11.98 -5.01 18.88
C ILE A 101 -10.62 -4.90 18.16
N ASN A 102 -10.31 -3.73 17.59
CA ASN A 102 -9.05 -3.48 16.89
C ASN A 102 -7.98 -2.87 17.81
N ASN A 103 -8.20 -2.82 19.12
CA ASN A 103 -7.31 -2.20 20.12
C ASN A 103 -6.94 -0.75 19.78
N LEU A 104 -7.85 0.00 19.17
CA LEU A 104 -7.68 1.42 18.85
C LEU A 104 -8.46 2.27 19.85
N THR A 105 -7.85 3.35 20.31
CA THR A 105 -8.50 4.38 21.12
C THR A 105 -8.83 5.61 20.26
N GLU A 106 -9.58 6.55 20.82
CA GLU A 106 -9.82 7.85 20.18
C GLU A 106 -8.53 8.58 19.82
N ARG A 107 -7.45 8.36 20.59
CA ARG A 107 -6.15 9.00 20.32
C ARG A 107 -5.57 8.49 19.00
N GLU A 108 -5.49 7.18 18.78
CA GLU A 108 -5.00 6.61 17.51
C GLU A 108 -5.95 6.97 16.36
N CYS A 109 -7.26 6.95 16.61
CA CYS A 109 -8.24 7.32 15.59
C CYS A 109 -8.17 8.78 15.15
N LYS A 110 -7.78 9.71 16.02
CA LYS A 110 -7.46 11.10 15.62
C LYS A 110 -6.29 11.14 14.64
N ILE A 111 -5.24 10.34 14.87
CA ILE A 111 -4.08 10.25 13.96
C ILE A 111 -4.54 9.65 12.61
N ILE A 112 -5.26 8.53 12.65
CA ILE A 112 -5.78 7.84 11.46
C ILE A 112 -6.70 8.73 10.61
N PHE A 113 -7.58 9.51 11.23
CA PHE A 113 -8.46 10.44 10.52
C PHE A 113 -7.72 11.65 9.93
N SER A 114 -6.64 12.10 10.57
CA SER A 114 -5.83 13.22 10.08
C SER A 114 -5.07 12.88 8.79
N TYR A 115 -4.77 11.60 8.56
CA TYR A 115 -4.12 11.13 7.34
C TYR A 115 -4.97 11.43 6.10
N LYS A 116 -4.33 11.97 5.06
CA LYS A 116 -4.92 12.15 3.73
C LYS A 116 -4.08 11.39 2.70
N GLU A 117 -4.75 10.49 1.99
CA GLU A 117 -4.16 9.80 0.84
C GLU A 117 -3.80 10.84 -0.22
N LYS A 118 -2.59 10.74 -0.77
CA LYS A 118 -2.01 11.66 -1.75
C LYS A 118 -1.86 10.98 -3.10
#